data_AF-A0A523MU48-F1
#
_entry.id   AF-A0A523MU48-F1
#
_cell.length_a   1.000
_cell.length_b   1.000
_cell.length_c   1.000
_cell.angle_alpha   90.00
_cell.angle_beta   90.00
_cell.angle_gamma   90.00
#
_symmetry.space_group_name_H-M   'P 1'
#
loop_
_entity.id
_entity.type
_entity.pdbx_description
1 polymer ?
#
loop_
_entity_poly.entity_id
_entity_poly.type
_entity_poly.pdbx_seq_one_letter_code
_entity_poly.pdbx_strand_id
1 'polypeptide(L)'
;MHERNIAVLGCDGVSDVFPSVPIEGWAMPIHQCTLAAMGVHLLDNLRLDDLCNACAEHEQYAFQFTVAPLRVEGGTGSPCNPIAVL
;
A
#
# COMPACT_ATOMS: atom_id res chain seq x y z
N MET A 1 -1.07 1.50 12.72
CA MET A 1 -0.58 2.34 11.60
C MET A 1 -0.20 3.73 12.09
N HIS A 2 -1.12 4.47 12.71
CA HIS A 2 -0.88 5.81 13.24
C HIS A 2 0.34 5.88 14.20
N GLU A 3 0.41 5.01 15.21
CA GLU A 3 1.54 4.97 16.15
C GLU A 3 2.91 4.75 15.49
N ARG A 4 2.94 4.09 14.33
CA ARG A 4 4.16 3.81 13.57
C ARG A 4 4.52 4.92 12.58
N ASN A 5 3.69 5.95 12.44
CA ASN A 5 3.88 7.09 11.52
C ASN A 5 4.26 6.65 10.10
N ILE A 6 3.56 5.64 9.57
CA ILE A 6 3.81 5.16 8.20
C ILE A 6 3.37 6.20 7.17
N ALA A 7 4.13 6.36 6.10
CA ALA A 7 3.77 7.25 4.98
C ALA A 7 2.94 6.54 3.90
N VAL A 8 3.14 5.22 3.75
CA VAL A 8 2.53 4.38 2.72
C VAL A 8 2.16 3.02 3.32
N LEU A 9 1.03 2.46 2.89
CA LEU A 9 0.63 1.07 3.12
C LEU A 9 0.44 0.39 1.76
N GLY A 10 0.87 -0.86 1.61
CA GLY A 10 0.64 -1.60 0.37
C GLY A 10 0.45 -3.09 0.58
N CYS A 11 -0.21 -3.73 -0.39
CA CYS A 11 -0.46 -5.16 -0.45
C CYS A 11 -0.49 -5.66 -1.90
N ASP A 12 -0.56 -6.98 -2.07
CA ASP A 12 -0.66 -7.66 -3.37
C ASP A 12 -2.10 -7.82 -3.89
N GLY A 13 -3.06 -7.14 -3.26
CA GLY A 13 -4.46 -7.09 -3.67
C GLY A 13 -5.07 -5.73 -3.37
N VAL A 14 -6.32 -5.72 -2.93
CA VAL A 14 -6.98 -4.52 -2.39
C VAL A 14 -6.80 -4.48 -0.88
N SER A 15 -6.45 -3.32 -0.33
CA SER A 15 -6.19 -3.17 1.12
C SER A 15 -7.42 -3.42 2.01
N ASP A 16 -8.63 -3.28 1.46
CA ASP A 16 -9.89 -3.61 2.13
C ASP A 16 -10.30 -5.06 1.90
N VAL A 17 -10.93 -5.68 2.89
CA VAL A 17 -11.45 -7.04 2.77
C VAL A 17 -12.68 -7.07 1.87
N PHE A 18 -12.72 -7.97 0.89
CA PHE A 18 -13.89 -8.21 0.05
C PHE A 18 -14.19 -9.72 -0.10
N PRO A 19 -15.45 -10.15 0.08
CA PRO A 19 -16.60 -9.37 0.53
C PRO A 19 -16.47 -8.94 2.01
N SER A 20 -16.95 -7.75 2.34
CA SER A 20 -16.94 -7.21 3.72
C SER A 20 -18.30 -7.37 4.39
N VAL A 21 -18.31 -7.32 5.72
CA VAL A 21 -19.53 -7.07 6.50
C VAL A 21 -19.91 -5.60 6.30
N PRO A 22 -21.14 -5.27 5.88
CA PRO A 22 -21.53 -3.88 5.69
C PRO A 22 -21.44 -3.09 7.00
N ILE A 23 -20.73 -1.96 6.96
CA ILE A 23 -20.68 -0.97 8.05
C ILE A 23 -21.27 0.32 7.49
N GLU A 24 -22.30 0.84 8.16
CA GLU A 24 -22.99 2.06 7.73
C GLU A 24 -22.01 3.24 7.62
N GLY A 25 -21.94 3.87 6.45
CA GLY A 25 -21.02 4.98 6.17
C GLY A 25 -19.56 4.58 5.90
N TRP A 26 -19.23 3.29 5.94
CA TRP A 26 -17.87 2.78 5.80
C TRP A 26 -17.81 1.66 4.75
N ALA A 27 -17.84 2.05 3.48
CA ALA A 27 -17.78 1.12 2.35
C ALA A 27 -16.38 0.48 2.21
N MET A 28 -15.33 1.24 2.51
CA MET A 28 -13.93 0.79 2.48
C MET A 28 -13.19 1.36 3.69
N PRO A 29 -13.33 0.73 4.87
CA PRO A 29 -12.73 1.24 6.10
C PRO A 29 -11.24 1.53 6.00
N ILE A 30 -10.45 0.68 5.34
CA ILE A 30 -9.01 0.89 5.22
C ILE A 30 -8.73 2.09 4.31
N HIS A 31 -9.36 2.18 3.13
CA HIS A 31 -9.22 3.36 2.26
C HIS A 31 -9.64 4.66 2.95
N GLN A 32 -10.81 4.67 3.62
CA GLN A 32 -11.34 5.87 4.26
C GLN A 32 -10.46 6.33 5.43
N CYS A 33 -10.01 5.40 6.29
CA CYS A 33 -9.11 5.74 7.39
C CYS A 33 -7.74 6.20 6.88
N THR A 34 -7.13 5.47 5.95
CA THR A 34 -5.75 5.77 5.51
C THR A 34 -5.71 7.04 4.66
N LEU A 35 -6.48 7.11 3.57
CA LEU A 35 -6.43 8.22 2.62
C LEU A 35 -7.02 9.50 3.21
N ALA A 36 -8.26 9.44 3.71
CA ALA A 36 -9.00 10.65 4.08
C ALA A 36 -8.69 11.13 5.49
N ALA A 37 -8.57 10.22 6.47
CA ALA A 37 -8.36 10.62 7.86
C ALA A 37 -6.89 10.76 8.24
N MET A 38 -6.00 9.91 7.69
CA MET A 38 -4.59 9.85 8.10
C MET A 38 -3.61 10.48 7.09
N GLY A 39 -4.02 10.66 5.82
CA GLY A 39 -3.11 11.11 4.76
C GLY A 39 -2.05 10.08 4.36
N VAL A 40 -2.30 8.79 4.62
CA VAL A 40 -1.41 7.68 4.24
C VAL A 40 -1.79 7.20 2.85
N HIS A 41 -0.82 7.11 1.95
CA HIS A 41 -1.05 6.61 0.59
C HIS A 41 -1.19 5.08 0.56
N LEU A 42 -2.02 4.57 -0.35
CA LEU A 42 -2.20 3.15 -0.61
C LEU A 42 -1.49 2.71 -1.89
N LEU A 43 -0.87 1.53 -1.84
CA LEU A 43 -0.33 0.80 -2.99
C LEU A 43 -1.02 -0.56 -3.08
N ASP A 44 -2.08 -0.63 -3.88
CA ASP A 44 -2.82 -1.87 -4.14
C ASP A 44 -2.24 -2.62 -5.35
N ASN A 45 -2.45 -3.93 -5.39
CA ASN A 45 -2.07 -4.84 -6.48
C ASN A 45 -0.56 -4.91 -6.76
N LEU A 46 0.27 -4.81 -5.72
CA LEU A 46 1.70 -5.01 -5.85
C LEU A 46 2.02 -6.45 -6.24
N ARG A 47 3.04 -6.65 -7.08
CA ARG A 47 3.62 -7.98 -7.27
C ARG A 47 4.72 -8.19 -6.24
N LEU A 48 4.44 -9.03 -5.25
CA LEU A 48 5.33 -9.25 -4.10
C LEU A 48 6.01 -10.63 -4.10
N ASP A 49 5.73 -11.48 -5.10
CA ASP A 49 6.24 -12.85 -5.20
C ASP A 49 7.78 -12.92 -5.18
N ASP A 50 8.44 -12.16 -6.05
CA ASP A 50 9.91 -12.11 -6.11
C ASP A 50 10.53 -11.51 -4.84
N LEU A 51 9.89 -10.47 -4.29
CA LEU A 51 10.33 -9.82 -3.05
C LEU A 51 10.22 -10.76 -1.84
N CYS A 52 9.11 -11.50 -1.73
CA CYS A 52 8.90 -12.47 -0.66
C CYS A 52 9.99 -13.56 -0.68
N ASN A 53 10.35 -14.07 -1.86
CA ASN A 53 11.42 -15.05 -2.02
C ASN A 53 12.78 -14.47 -1.59
N ALA A 54 13.12 -13.26 -2.05
CA ALA A 54 14.38 -12.60 -1.68
C ALA A 54 14.47 -12.31 -0.17
N CYS A 55 13.40 -11.80 0.44
CA CYS A 55 13.34 -11.56 1.89
C CYS A 55 13.53 -12.85 2.69
N ALA A 56 12.94 -13.97 2.24
CA ALA A 56 13.07 -15.27 2.89
C ALA A 56 14.49 -15.85 2.74
N GLU A 57 15.14 -15.70 1.58
CA GLU A 57 16.51 -16.14 1.34
C GLU A 57 17.54 -15.36 2.19
N HIS A 58 17.35 -14.05 2.32
CA HIS A 58 18.28 -13.16 3.04
C HIS A 58 17.92 -12.93 4.51
N GLU A 59 16.79 -13.46 5.00
CA GLU A 59 16.22 -13.18 6.32
C GLU A 59 16.09 -11.66 6.62
N GLN A 60 15.88 -10.85 5.58
CA GLN A 60 15.86 -9.39 5.66
C GLN A 60 14.53 -8.84 5.14
N TYR A 61 13.79 -8.15 6.01
CA TYR A 61 12.44 -7.61 5.73
C TYR A 61 12.37 -6.08 5.80
N ALA A 62 13.51 -5.44 6.04
CA ALA A 62 13.67 -4.00 5.99
C ALA A 62 14.71 -3.67 4.91
N PHE A 63 14.32 -2.82 3.97
CA PHE A 63 15.10 -2.53 2.78
C PHE A 63 14.75 -1.13 2.29
N GLN A 64 15.56 -0.60 1.37
CA GLN A 64 15.23 0.68 0.75
C GLN A 64 14.09 0.49 -0.24
N PHE A 65 13.01 1.25 -0.04
CA PHE A 65 11.83 1.22 -0.90
C PHE A 65 11.69 2.55 -1.65
N THR A 66 11.62 2.47 -2.97
CA THR A 66 11.42 3.64 -3.84
C THR A 66 10.12 3.49 -4.60
N VAL A 67 9.27 4.51 -4.51
CA VAL A 67 8.05 4.62 -5.31
C VAL A 67 7.97 6.02 -5.89
N ALA A 68 7.81 6.11 -7.21
CA ALA A 68 7.75 7.37 -7.96
C ALA A 68 6.51 7.34 -8.87
N PRO A 69 5.36 7.85 -8.41
CA PRO A 69 4.16 7.91 -9.23
C PRO A 69 4.34 8.88 -10.40
N LEU A 70 3.66 8.61 -11.52
CA LEU A 70 3.54 9.58 -12.61
C LEU A 70 2.85 10.86 -12.12
N ARG A 71 3.29 12.01 -12.62
CA ARG A 71 2.64 13.30 -12.38
C ARG A 71 1.46 13.47 -13.33
N VAL A 72 0.27 13.13 -12.86
CA VAL A 72 -0.98 13.27 -13.60
C VAL A 72 -1.76 14.43 -13.00
N GLU A 73 -1.92 15.52 -13.74
CA GLU A 73 -2.69 16.68 -13.27
C GLU A 73 -4.15 16.30 -13.01
N GLY A 74 -4.65 16.60 -11.80
CA GLY A 74 -5.99 16.20 -11.35
C GLY A 74 -6.15 14.71 -11.04
N GLY A 75 -5.10 13.89 -11.17
CA GLY A 75 -5.15 12.46 -10.87
C GLY A 75 -5.34 12.17 -9.39
N THR A 76 -6.26 11.26 -9.05
CA THR A 76 -6.49 10.78 -7.68
C THR A 76 -5.62 9.57 -7.31
N GLY A 77 -4.85 9.06 -8.26
CA GLY A 77 -3.95 7.93 -8.15
C GLY A 77 -3.05 7.86 -9.39
N SER A 78 -2.09 6.95 -9.38
CA SER A 78 -1.12 6.83 -10.46
C SER A 78 -0.58 5.40 -10.53
N PRO A 79 -0.42 4.80 -11.73
CA PRO A 79 0.36 3.59 -11.83
C PRO A 79 1.80 3.87 -11.40
N CYS A 80 2.43 2.91 -10.76
CA CYS A 80 3.81 3.00 -10.36
C CYS A 80 4.51 1.65 -10.55
N ASN A 81 5.84 1.70 -10.57
CA ASN A 81 6.70 0.52 -10.52
C ASN A 81 7.58 0.64 -9.27
N PRO A 82 7.09 0.25 -8.09
CA PRO A 82 7.88 0.35 -6.87
C PRO A 82 9.09 -0.60 -6.90
N ILE A 83 10.20 -0.15 -6.35
CA ILE A 83 11.45 -0.89 -6.32
C ILE A 83 11.89 -1.08 -4.87
N ALA A 84 12.12 -2.34 -4.49
CA ALA A 84 12.77 -2.71 -3.25
C ALA A 84 14.25 -3.03 -3.54
N VAL A 85 15.16 -2.48 -2.74
CA VAL A 85 16.60 -2.74 -2.80
C VAL A 85 17.03 -3.35 -1.48
N LEU A 86 17.28 -4.67 -1.49
CA LEU A 86 17.69 -5.47 -0.34
C LEU A 86 19.19 -5.40 -0.07
#